data_AF-M7P0G7-F1
#
_entry.id   AF-M7P0G7-F1
#
_cell.length_a   1.000
_cell.length_b   1.000
_cell.length_c   1.000
_cell.angle_alpha   90.00
_cell.angle_beta   90.00
_cell.angle_gamma   90.00
#
_symmetry.space_group_name_H-M   'P 1'
#
loop_
_entity.id
_entity.type
_entity.pdbx_description
1 polymer ?
#
loop_
_entity_poly.entity_id
_entity_poly.type
_entity_poly.pdbx_seq_one_letter_code
_entity_poly.pdbx_strand_id
1 'polypeptide(L)'
;MLSLQSPAMDIVGFEHQPGDAAQQAQLEQALSKLQQPDNVFKVNNGACSLQQLIINNPFDTTENHADHVDIEAEYLFDCEAASSISVIDITLFQHFPDISSINVQLVTDHGQQQLNLTPNHSQIRIAE
;
A
#
# COMPACT_ATOMS: atom_id res chain seq x y z
N MET A 1 -10.68 3.15 5.59
CA MET A 1 -9.25 2.91 5.85
C MET A 1 -8.75 1.91 4.85
N LEU A 2 -7.60 2.14 4.24
CA LEU A 2 -6.87 1.18 3.41
C LEU A 2 -5.49 1.01 4.02
N SER A 3 -4.97 -0.21 4.03
CA SER A 3 -3.62 -0.49 4.53
C SER A 3 -2.84 -1.38 3.57
N LEU A 4 -1.54 -1.15 3.54
CA LEU A 4 -0.54 -1.95 2.86
C LEU A 4 0.47 -2.42 3.90
N GLN A 5 0.78 -3.70 3.88
CA GLN A 5 1.94 -4.29 4.56
C GLN A 5 2.69 -5.09 3.52
N SER A 6 4.01 -4.88 3.44
CA SER A 6 4.85 -5.52 2.44
C SER A 6 6.25 -5.74 3.00
N PRO A 7 6.92 -6.86 2.67
CA PRO A 7 8.36 -6.97 2.86
C PRO A 7 9.07 -5.77 2.23
N ALA A 8 10.09 -5.24 2.90
CA ALA A 8 10.90 -4.14 2.37
C ALA A 8 11.56 -4.52 1.04
N MET A 9 11.92 -5.79 0.87
CA MET A 9 12.44 -6.34 -0.39
C MET A 9 11.56 -5.98 -1.59
N ASP A 10 10.24 -6.06 -1.45
CA ASP A 10 9.29 -5.83 -2.54
C ASP A 10 9.06 -4.34 -2.86
N ILE A 11 9.45 -3.45 -1.94
CA ILE A 11 9.22 -2.00 -2.03
C ILE A 11 10.51 -1.24 -2.37
N VAL A 12 11.62 -1.57 -1.69
CA VAL A 12 12.92 -0.89 -1.82
C VAL A 12 14.02 -1.76 -2.42
N GLY A 13 13.82 -3.08 -2.51
CA GLY A 13 14.80 -3.98 -3.10
C GLY A 13 15.83 -4.56 -2.11
N PHE A 14 15.60 -4.44 -0.79
CA PHE A 14 16.48 -4.98 0.25
C PHE A 14 15.76 -5.11 1.60
N GLU A 15 16.28 -5.95 2.50
CA GLU A 15 15.75 -6.19 3.86
C GLU A 15 16.68 -5.70 4.97
N HIS A 16 17.75 -4.97 4.63
CA HIS A 16 18.74 -4.49 5.60
C HIS A 16 18.80 -2.96 5.61
N GLN A 17 19.40 -2.39 6.66
CA GLN A 17 19.62 -0.94 6.74
C GLN A 17 20.31 -0.44 5.45
N PRO A 18 19.83 0.66 4.82
CA PRO A 18 20.47 1.21 3.63
C PRO A 18 21.91 1.62 3.97
N GLY A 19 22.88 0.97 3.34
CA GLY A 19 24.31 1.10 3.67
C GLY A 19 25.05 2.15 2.84
N ASP A 20 24.47 2.60 1.73
CA ASP A 20 25.07 3.58 0.83
C ASP A 20 24.05 4.62 0.32
N ALA A 21 24.56 5.62 -0.40
CA ALA A 21 23.75 6.71 -0.94
C ALA A 21 22.72 6.25 -1.99
N ALA A 22 22.98 5.15 -2.71
CA ALA A 22 22.04 4.63 -3.69
C ALA A 22 20.84 3.96 -2.99
N GLN A 23 21.09 3.15 -1.95
CA GLN A 23 20.04 2.54 -1.16
C GLN A 23 19.22 3.57 -0.37
N GLN A 24 19.86 4.64 0.13
CA GLN A 24 19.16 5.77 0.73
C GLN A 24 18.21 6.45 -0.27
N ALA A 25 18.69 6.73 -1.48
CA ALA A 25 17.86 7.31 -2.53
C ALA A 25 16.71 6.38 -2.95
N GLN A 26 16.92 5.06 -3.01
CA GLN A 26 15.86 4.08 -3.29
C GLN A 26 14.76 4.11 -2.21
N LEU A 27 15.16 4.14 -0.94
CA LEU A 27 14.23 4.27 0.18
C LEU A 27 13.43 5.57 0.10
N GLU A 28 14.08 6.72 -0.09
CA GLU A 28 13.40 8.01 -0.24
C GLU A 28 12.40 8.02 -1.40
N GLN A 29 12.78 7.45 -2.55
CA GLN A 29 11.91 7.33 -3.72
C GLN A 29 10.69 6.44 -3.44
N ALA A 30 10.88 5.31 -2.76
CA ALA A 30 9.80 4.41 -2.39
C ALA A 30 8.83 5.08 -1.41
N LEU A 31 9.34 5.73 -0.36
CA LEU A 31 8.53 6.47 0.59
C LEU A 31 7.75 7.61 -0.08
N SER A 32 8.38 8.36 -1.00
CA SER A 32 7.70 9.42 -1.76
C SER A 32 6.57 8.89 -2.65
N LYS A 33 6.73 7.69 -3.23
CA LYS A 33 5.66 7.01 -3.96
C LYS A 33 4.51 6.63 -3.03
N LEU A 34 4.80 6.04 -1.87
CA LEU A 34 3.79 5.66 -0.87
C LEU A 34 3.07 6.87 -0.26
N GLN A 35 3.72 8.03 -0.20
CA GLN A 35 3.10 9.28 0.25
C GLN A 35 1.99 9.79 -0.67
N GLN A 36 1.93 9.29 -1.91
CA GLN A 36 0.91 9.62 -2.88
C GLN A 36 -0.04 8.42 -2.98
N PRO A 37 -1.24 8.47 -2.37
CA PRO A 37 -2.11 7.31 -2.30
C PRO A 37 -2.49 6.74 -3.66
N ASP A 38 -2.64 7.59 -4.69
CA ASP A 38 -2.96 7.19 -6.06
C ASP A 38 -1.88 6.30 -6.72
N ASN A 39 -0.65 6.27 -6.19
CA ASN A 39 0.39 5.33 -6.62
C ASN A 39 0.23 3.92 -6.01
N VAL A 40 -0.68 3.77 -5.04
CA VAL A 40 -0.96 2.51 -4.35
C VAL A 40 -2.38 2.04 -4.65
N PHE A 41 -3.36 2.89 -4.35
CA PHE A 41 -4.79 2.66 -4.49
C PHE A 41 -5.43 3.85 -5.20
N LYS A 42 -6.24 3.58 -6.21
CA LYS A 42 -7.12 4.59 -6.80
C LYS A 42 -8.56 4.25 -6.45
N VAL A 43 -9.15 5.07 -5.58
CA VAL A 43 -10.55 4.96 -5.21
C VAL A 43 -11.40 5.64 -6.27
N ASN A 44 -12.27 4.89 -6.95
CA ASN A 44 -13.14 5.45 -7.97
C ASN A 44 -14.48 5.86 -7.37
N ASN A 45 -14.92 7.09 -7.69
CA ASN A 45 -16.12 7.73 -7.13
C ASN A 45 -15.97 8.01 -5.62
N GLY A 46 -17.08 8.35 -4.95
CA GLY A 46 -17.11 8.57 -3.50
C GLY A 46 -16.64 9.94 -2.99
N ALA A 47 -16.04 10.78 -3.84
CA ALA A 47 -15.50 12.10 -3.48
C ALA A 47 -14.64 12.04 -2.21
N CYS A 48 -13.61 11.20 -2.26
CA CYS A 48 -12.73 10.94 -1.12
C CYS A 48 -11.60 11.97 -1.00
N SER A 49 -11.27 12.34 0.23
CA SER A 49 -10.11 13.15 0.60
C SER A 49 -9.26 12.41 1.63
N LEU A 50 -7.93 12.47 1.47
CA LEU A 50 -7.00 11.86 2.43
C LEU A 50 -6.99 12.70 3.72
N GLN A 51 -7.37 12.10 4.84
CA GLN A 51 -7.34 12.74 6.15
C GLN A 51 -6.06 12.43 6.91
N GLN A 52 -5.58 11.19 6.79
CA GLN A 52 -4.39 10.74 7.50
C GLN A 52 -3.62 9.73 6.66
N LEU A 53 -2.30 9.86 6.75
CA LEU A 53 -1.33 8.92 6.21
C LEU A 53 -0.32 8.61 7.30
N ILE A 54 -0.12 7.33 7.59
CA ILE A 54 0.98 6.83 8.41
C ILE A 54 1.81 5.90 7.54
N ILE A 55 3.13 6.06 7.57
CA ILE A 55 4.07 5.12 6.95
C ILE A 55 5.05 4.69 8.03
N ASN A 56 5.09 3.39 8.32
CA ASN A 56 6.06 2.81 9.24
C ASN A 56 7.26 2.36 8.40
N ASN A 57 8.34 3.13 8.48
CA ASN A 57 9.63 2.78 7.87
C ASN A 57 10.47 1.97 8.86
N PRO A 58 10.77 0.69 8.60
CA PRO A 58 11.54 -0.13 9.52
C PRO A 58 13.02 0.29 9.62
N PHE A 59 13.48 1.20 8.76
CA PHE A 59 14.85 1.72 8.77
C PHE A 59 15.03 3.02 9.59
N ASP A 60 13.95 3.58 10.16
CA ASP A 60 14.02 4.81 10.98
C ASP A 60 14.56 4.57 12.40
N THR A 61 14.56 3.32 12.87
CA THR A 61 15.04 2.95 14.20
C THR A 61 16.23 1.99 14.11
N THR A 62 17.23 2.16 14.97
CA THR A 62 18.44 1.33 14.98
C THR A 62 18.25 -0.06 15.63
N GLU A 63 17.02 -0.43 15.96
CA GLU A 63 16.67 -1.53 16.88
C GLU A 63 15.73 -2.55 16.22
N ASN A 64 15.93 -2.89 14.95
CA ASN A 64 15.14 -3.94 14.31
C ASN A 64 15.87 -5.30 14.35
N HIS A 65 15.50 -6.11 15.33
CA HIS A 65 15.85 -7.53 15.48
C HIS A 65 14.71 -8.46 14.99
N ALA A 66 13.87 -7.98 14.08
CA ALA A 66 12.84 -8.81 13.47
C ALA A 66 13.43 -9.61 12.32
N ASP A 67 13.08 -10.90 12.24
CA ASP A 67 13.47 -11.79 11.12
C ASP A 67 12.88 -11.33 9.76
N HIS A 68 11.94 -10.38 9.77
CA HIS A 68 11.37 -9.74 8.58
C HIS A 68 11.30 -8.23 8.78
N VAL A 69 11.73 -7.50 7.75
CA VAL A 69 11.74 -6.04 7.71
C VAL A 69 10.59 -5.62 6.79
N ASP A 70 9.47 -5.23 7.38
CA ASP A 70 8.25 -4.85 6.66
C ASP A 70 8.10 -3.34 6.59
N ILE A 71 7.63 -2.84 5.44
CA ILE A 71 7.12 -1.48 5.27
C ILE A 71 5.60 -1.53 5.35
N GLU A 72 5.04 -0.66 6.18
CA GLU A 72 3.59 -0.52 6.33
C GLU A 72 3.15 0.88 5.96
N ALA A 73 1.99 1.00 5.31
CA ALA A 73 1.35 2.26 5.01
C ALA A 73 -0.15 2.19 5.28
N GLU A 74 -0.66 3.15 6.03
CA GLU A 74 -2.07 3.28 6.38
C GLU A 74 -2.65 4.58 5.84
N TYR A 75 -3.79 4.48 5.16
CA TYR A 75 -4.47 5.59 4.51
C TYR A 75 -5.89 5.68 5.07
N LEU A 76 -6.20 6.81 5.73
CA LEU A 76 -7.55 7.14 6.15
C LEU A 76 -8.13 8.17 5.19
N PHE A 77 -9.20 7.78 4.50
CA PHE A 77 -9.96 8.65 3.63
C PHE A 77 -11.28 9.03 4.30
N ASP A 78 -11.68 10.29 4.12
CA ASP A 78 -13.04 10.75 4.34
C ASP A 78 -13.73 10.92 2.99
N CYS A 79 -14.84 10.22 2.78
CA CYS A 79 -15.55 10.15 1.50
C CYS A 79 -16.99 10.60 1.69
N GLU A 80 -17.40 11.65 0.98
CA GLU A 80 -18.75 12.21 1.07
C GLU A 80 -19.82 11.20 0.64
N ALA A 81 -19.50 10.33 -0.33
CA ALA A 81 -20.42 9.35 -0.90
C ALA A 81 -19.82 7.94 -0.89
N ALA A 82 -19.37 7.46 0.28
CA ALA A 82 -18.69 6.17 0.41
C ALA A 82 -19.47 4.99 -0.21
N SER A 83 -20.80 5.00 -0.15
CA SER A 83 -21.67 3.98 -0.75
C SER A 83 -21.65 3.96 -2.28
N SER A 84 -21.13 5.01 -2.95
CA SER A 84 -20.98 5.03 -4.41
C SER A 84 -19.67 4.38 -4.90
N ILE A 85 -18.78 4.01 -3.98
CA ILE A 85 -17.50 3.37 -4.29
C ILE A 85 -17.78 1.90 -4.60
N SER A 86 -17.66 1.53 -5.87
CA SER A 86 -17.86 0.15 -6.34
C SER A 86 -16.56 -0.51 -6.80
N VAL A 87 -15.51 0.26 -7.05
CA VAL A 87 -14.23 -0.23 -7.57
C VAL A 87 -13.06 0.54 -6.97
N ILE A 88 -12.04 -0.19 -6.53
CA ILE A 88 -10.73 0.34 -6.18
C ILE A 88 -9.70 -0.30 -7.12
N ASP A 89 -8.95 0.51 -7.85
CA ASP A 89 -7.82 0.01 -8.64
C ASP A 89 -6.56 -0.04 -7.77
N ILE A 90 -5.79 -1.12 -7.90
CA ILE A 90 -4.46 -1.24 -7.31
C ILE A 90 -3.43 -0.81 -8.35
N THR A 91 -2.92 0.40 -8.16
CA THR A 91 -1.87 1.01 -9.00
C THR A 91 -0.48 0.65 -8.51
N LEU A 92 -0.35 0.10 -7.29
CA LEU A 92 0.92 -0.29 -6.65
C LEU A 92 1.87 -1.07 -7.58
N PHE A 93 1.35 -2.04 -8.34
CA PHE A 93 2.12 -2.86 -9.28
C PHE A 93 2.89 -2.04 -10.33
N GLN A 94 2.41 -0.84 -10.68
CA GLN A 94 3.06 0.04 -11.66
C GLN A 94 4.27 0.77 -11.07
N HIS A 95 4.26 0.98 -9.76
CA HIS A 95 5.28 1.73 -9.03
C HIS A 95 6.31 0.85 -8.33
N PHE A 96 5.95 -0.41 -8.07
CA PHE A 96 6.74 -1.43 -7.39
C PHE A 96 6.64 -2.76 -8.17
N PRO A 97 7.45 -2.94 -9.23
CA PRO A 97 7.31 -4.06 -10.17
C PRO A 97 7.75 -5.41 -9.60
N ASP A 98 8.45 -5.43 -8.46
CA ASP A 98 8.86 -6.66 -7.78
C ASP A 98 7.66 -7.34 -7.07
N ILE A 99 6.58 -6.59 -6.80
CA ILE A 99 5.32 -7.14 -6.31
C ILE A 99 4.62 -7.86 -7.46
N SER A 100 4.46 -9.18 -7.35
CA SER A 100 3.77 -10.00 -8.35
C SER A 100 2.36 -10.41 -7.93
N SER A 101 2.04 -10.33 -6.64
CA SER A 101 0.76 -10.75 -6.07
C SER A 101 0.45 -9.94 -4.81
N ILE A 102 -0.82 -9.63 -4.59
CA ILE A 102 -1.31 -8.99 -3.35
C ILE A 102 -2.49 -9.80 -2.82
N ASN A 103 -2.44 -10.13 -1.52
CA ASN A 103 -3.58 -10.71 -0.81
C ASN A 103 -4.38 -9.59 -0.17
N VAL A 104 -5.59 -9.35 -0.66
CA VAL A 104 -6.50 -8.33 -0.15
C VAL A 104 -7.47 -8.97 0.83
N GLN A 105 -7.63 -8.33 1.98
CA GLN A 105 -8.72 -8.61 2.91
C GLN A 105 -9.67 -7.42 2.86
N LEU A 106 -10.84 -7.62 2.24
CA LEU A 106 -11.88 -6.61 2.14
C LEU A 106 -12.92 -6.86 3.23
N VAL A 107 -13.21 -5.85 4.05
CA VAL A 107 -14.25 -5.91 5.09
C VAL A 107 -15.23 -4.78 4.83
N THR A 108 -16.51 -5.14 4.66
CA THR A 108 -17.64 -4.22 4.50
C THR A 108 -18.72 -4.54 5.53
N ASP A 109 -19.78 -3.76 5.57
CA ASP A 109 -21.01 -4.06 6.31
C ASP A 109 -21.72 -5.33 5.82
N HIS A 110 -21.45 -5.76 4.58
CA HIS A 110 -21.97 -6.99 3.99
C HIS A 110 -21.11 -8.23 4.29
N GLY A 111 -19.91 -8.06 4.86
CA GLY A 111 -19.06 -9.16 5.31
C GLY A 111 -17.58 -9.01 4.97
N GLN A 112 -16.83 -10.10 5.14
CA GLN A 112 -15.40 -10.17 4.81
C GLN A 112 -15.15 -11.04 3.58
N GLN A 113 -14.28 -10.59 2.70
CA GLN A 113 -13.84 -11.29 1.50
C GLN A 113 -12.31 -11.28 1.43
N GLN A 114 -11.73 -12.34 0.89
CA GLN A 114 -10.30 -12.41 0.57
C GLN A 114 -10.13 -12.53 -0.94
N LEU A 115 -9.26 -11.70 -1.51
CA LEU A 115 -8.98 -11.69 -2.94
C LEU A 115 -7.47 -11.82 -3.14
N ASN A 116 -7.06 -12.52 -4.19
CA ASN A 116 -5.69 -12.50 -4.66
C ASN A 116 -5.64 -11.69 -5.96
N LEU A 117 -4.83 -10.64 -5.98
CA LEU A 117 -4.68 -9.73 -7.11
C LEU A 117 -3.30 -9.89 -7.73
N THR A 118 -3.22 -9.64 -9.02
CA THR A 118 -1.98 -9.66 -9.81
C THR A 118 -1.93 -8.43 -10.72
N PRO A 119 -0.80 -8.10 -11.37
CA PRO A 119 -0.74 -7.00 -12.33
C PRO A 119 -1.79 -7.07 -13.46
N ASN A 120 -2.23 -8.27 -13.84
CA ASN A 120 -3.25 -8.47 -14.87
C ASN A 120 -4.70 -8.46 -14.33
N HIS A 121 -4.86 -8.47 -13.02
CA HIS A 121 -6.15 -8.47 -12.33
C HIS A 121 -6.00 -7.70 -11.01
N SER A 122 -5.95 -6.36 -11.14
CA SER A 122 -5.59 -5.44 -10.06
C SER A 122 -6.77 -4.60 -9.57
N GLN A 123 -8.01 -5.06 -9.77
CA GLN A 123 -9.22 -4.35 -9.32
C GLN A 123 -9.88 -5.07 -8.16
N ILE A 124 -10.23 -4.32 -7.12
CA ILE A 124 -11.15 -4.75 -6.07
C ILE A 124 -12.53 -4.24 -6.45
N ARG A 125 -13.50 -5.15 -6.55
CA ARG A 125 -14.91 -4.79 -6.70
C ARG A 125 -15.59 -4.92 -5.35
N ILE A 126 -16.18 -3.82 -4.89
CA ILE A 126 -16.96 -3.80 -3.65
C ILE A 126 -18.37 -4.25 -4.05
N ALA A 127 -18.74 -5.46 -3.65
CA ALA A 127 -20.09 -5.98 -3.87
C ALA A 127 -21.06 -5.38 -2.86
N GLU A 128 -22.24 -4.98 -3.34
CA GLU A 128 -23.44 -4.68 -2.54
C GLU A 128 -24.11 -5.96 -2.04
#